data_AF-A0A7K7VPD8-F1
#
_entry.id   AF-A0A7K7VPD8-F1
#
_cell.length_a   1.000
_cell.length_b   1.000
_cell.length_c   1.000
_cell.angle_alpha   90.00
_cell.angle_beta   90.00
_cell.angle_gamma   90.00
#
_symmetry.space_group_name_H-M   'P 1'
#
loop_
_entity.id
_entity.type
_entity.pdbx_description
1 polymer ?
#
loop_
_entity_poly.entity_id
_entity_poly.type
_entity_poly.pdbx_seq_one_letter_code
_entity_poly.pdbx_strand_id
1 'polypeptide(L)'
;MASLFSGRVLLVNNGARDALDTERELGRGLDNKVLLLYFSSAGCPRCREFAPLLRDFFVRLTDEFYVERASQLVLVYVSRDETEEKQSKFLKTMPRRWLSLPFEDEFKRELEQRFAVAAVPAVVVLTPSGEVIAGNAVEEIRRAGPACFRSWQEAAELLDRSFLPAEDFDERPRRSLTEPIRRLKYKLNKKEEQEEADEPR
;
A
#
# COMPACT_ATOMS: atom_id res chain seq x y z
N MET A 1 6.62 -5.15 13.29
CA MET A 1 7.26 -4.16 12.39
C MET A 1 7.31 -2.76 12.97
N ALA A 2 6.20 -2.17 13.45
CA ALA A 2 6.24 -0.82 14.07
C ALA A 2 7.23 -0.72 15.25
N SER A 3 7.46 -1.82 15.98
CA SER A 3 8.49 -1.93 17.03
C SER A 3 9.92 -1.63 16.55
N LEU A 4 10.24 -1.85 15.27
CA LEU A 4 11.55 -1.52 14.70
C LEU A 4 11.82 0.00 14.76
N PHE A 5 10.76 0.80 14.68
CA PHE A 5 10.82 2.27 14.70
C PHE A 5 10.21 2.85 15.98
N SER A 6 10.01 2.05 17.03
CA SER A 6 9.46 2.54 18.29
C SER A 6 10.40 3.60 18.88
N GLY A 7 9.84 4.75 19.24
CA GLY A 7 10.60 5.92 19.71
C GLY A 7 11.40 6.65 18.63
N ARG A 8 11.18 6.34 17.34
CA ARG A 8 11.82 7.02 16.20
C ARG A 8 10.79 7.79 15.38
N VAL A 9 11.27 8.77 14.63
CA VAL A 9 10.42 9.61 13.77
C VAL A 9 10.60 9.18 12.32
N LEU A 10 9.48 8.91 11.64
CA LEU A 10 9.47 8.73 10.18
C LEU A 10 8.82 9.95 9.52
N LEU A 11 9.44 10.47 8.47
CA LEU A 11 8.92 11.61 7.72
C LEU A 11 8.19 11.13 6.47
N VAL A 12 6.95 11.54 6.31
CA VAL A 12 6.18 11.33 5.07
C VAL A 12 6.72 12.24 3.98
N ASN A 13 6.89 11.71 2.76
CA ASN A 13 7.36 12.48 1.61
C ASN A 13 6.29 13.41 1.01
N ASN A 14 5.61 14.20 1.85
CA ASN A 14 4.68 15.22 1.41
C ASN A 14 5.28 16.62 1.57
N GLY A 15 4.60 17.65 1.05
CA GLY A 15 5.10 19.02 1.10
C GLY A 15 5.30 19.57 2.52
N ALA A 16 4.58 19.01 3.50
CA ALA A 16 4.67 19.38 4.91
C ALA A 16 5.72 18.58 5.70
N ARG A 17 6.25 17.48 5.12
CA ARG A 17 7.12 16.50 5.79
C ARG A 17 6.53 16.02 7.13
N ASP A 18 5.25 15.61 7.09
CA ASP A 18 4.56 15.16 8.30
C ASP A 18 5.36 14.08 9.02
N ALA A 19 5.55 14.27 10.33
CA ALA A 19 6.25 13.34 11.19
C ALA A 19 5.27 12.28 11.70
N LEU A 20 5.65 11.02 11.56
CA LEU A 20 5.05 9.87 12.22
C LEU A 20 5.95 9.54 13.41
N ASP A 21 5.59 10.06 14.58
CA ASP A 21 6.35 9.92 15.83
C ASP A 21 5.58 9.12 16.89
N THR A 22 4.25 9.09 16.79
CA THR A 22 3.42 8.30 17.70
C THR A 22 3.35 6.83 17.30
N GLU A 23 3.31 5.93 18.28
CA GLU A 23 3.15 4.49 18.03
C GLU A 23 1.88 4.17 17.23
N ARG A 24 0.82 4.96 17.41
CA ARG A 24 -0.45 4.79 16.67
C ARG A 24 -0.29 5.09 15.19
N GLU A 25 0.45 6.14 14.84
CA GLU A 25 0.72 6.52 13.46
C GLU A 25 1.68 5.55 12.79
N LEU A 26 2.74 5.14 13.49
CA LEU A 26 3.65 4.10 13.03
C LEU A 26 2.92 2.77 12.81
N GLY A 27 2.03 2.37 13.73
CA GLY A 27 1.21 1.17 13.58
C GLY A 27 0.30 1.23 12.35
N ARG A 28 -0.46 2.32 12.16
CA ARG A 28 -1.28 2.50 10.95
C ARG A 28 -0.44 2.52 9.66
N GLY A 29 0.74 3.11 9.75
CA GLY A 29 1.68 3.23 8.65
C GLY A 29 2.28 1.90 8.24
N LEU A 30 2.66 1.04 9.20
CA LEU A 30 3.55 -0.10 8.99
C LEU A 30 2.91 -1.48 9.26
N ASP A 31 1.85 -1.56 10.07
CA ASP A 31 1.28 -2.85 10.46
C ASP A 31 0.60 -3.55 9.28
N ASN A 32 0.73 -4.89 9.25
CA ASN A 32 0.21 -5.78 8.21
C ASN A 32 0.67 -5.39 6.79
N LYS A 33 1.89 -4.84 6.66
CA LYS A 33 2.49 -4.48 5.38
C LYS A 33 3.90 -5.05 5.26
N VAL A 34 4.30 -5.35 4.03
CA VAL A 34 5.70 -5.63 3.68
C VAL A 34 6.45 -4.30 3.66
N LEU A 35 7.61 -4.26 4.30
CA LEU A 35 8.44 -3.05 4.38
C LEU A 35 9.68 -3.20 3.53
N LEU A 36 9.93 -2.20 2.69
CA LEU A 36 11.15 -2.05 1.93
C LEU A 36 12.00 -0.98 2.60
N LEU A 37 13.14 -1.38 3.15
CA LEU A 37 14.19 -0.45 3.54
C LEU A 37 15.08 -0.20 2.32
N TYR A 38 14.97 0.99 1.75
CA TYR A 38 15.75 1.37 0.58
C TYR A 38 16.95 2.22 0.99
N PHE A 39 18.14 1.62 0.90
CA PHE A 39 19.41 2.27 1.17
C PHE A 39 19.99 2.82 -0.13
N SER A 40 20.14 4.13 -0.22
CA SER A 40 20.65 4.79 -1.42
C SER A 40 21.31 6.13 -1.12
N SER A 41 22.11 6.61 -2.08
CA SER A 41 22.64 7.97 -2.11
C SER A 41 22.43 8.57 -3.50
N ALA A 42 22.00 9.83 -3.53
CA ALA A 42 21.91 10.67 -4.72
C ALA A 42 23.27 10.87 -5.41
N GLY A 43 24.40 10.67 -4.71
CA GLY A 43 25.76 10.72 -5.28
C GLY A 43 26.13 9.49 -6.10
N CYS A 44 25.46 8.35 -5.89
CA CYS A 44 25.84 7.07 -6.50
C CYS A 44 25.20 6.87 -7.88
N PRO A 45 25.98 6.62 -8.96
CA PRO A 45 25.44 6.39 -10.30
C PRO A 45 24.46 5.20 -10.37
N ARG A 46 24.83 4.07 -9.77
CA ARG A 46 23.99 2.85 -9.74
C ARG A 46 22.66 3.09 -9.02
N CYS A 47 22.65 3.97 -8.00
CA CYS A 47 21.42 4.36 -7.30
C CYS A 47 20.52 5.21 -8.20
N ARG A 48 21.07 6.13 -8.98
CA ARG A 48 20.29 6.98 -9.91
C ARG A 48 19.63 6.15 -11.01
N GLU A 49 20.29 5.11 -11.50
CA GLU A 49 19.73 4.19 -12.49
C GLU A 49 18.60 3.33 -11.90
N PHE A 50 18.74 2.88 -10.65
CA PHE A 50 17.76 2.02 -10.00
C PHE A 50 16.54 2.77 -9.44
N ALA A 51 16.73 4.01 -9.00
CA ALA A 51 15.68 4.88 -8.44
C ALA A 51 14.39 4.97 -9.28
N PRO A 52 14.42 5.25 -10.61
CA PRO A 52 13.21 5.30 -11.42
C PRO A 52 12.51 3.94 -11.52
N LEU A 53 13.29 2.85 -11.58
CA LEU A 53 12.76 1.50 -11.62
C LEU A 53 12.03 1.14 -10.32
N LEU A 54 12.61 1.49 -9.17
CA LEU A 54 11.98 1.29 -7.86
C LEU A 54 10.73 2.15 -7.69
N ARG A 55 10.75 3.40 -8.17
CA ARG A 55 9.57 4.26 -8.20
C ARG A 55 8.44 3.62 -9.00
N ASP A 56 8.73 3.18 -10.21
CA ASP A 56 7.72 2.61 -11.11
C ASP A 56 7.18 1.29 -10.55
N PHE A 57 8.04 0.46 -9.93
CA PHE A 57 7.64 -0.72 -9.17
C PHE A 57 6.64 -0.38 -8.06
N PHE A 58 6.97 0.62 -7.23
CA PHE A 58 6.13 1.02 -6.11
C PHE A 58 4.78 1.58 -6.57
N VAL A 59 4.77 2.43 -7.60
CA VAL A 59 3.55 3.03 -8.15
C VAL A 59 2.64 1.95 -8.72
N ARG A 60 3.17 1.00 -9.50
CA ARG A 60 2.38 -0.11 -10.06
C ARG A 60 1.71 -0.99 -9.01
N LEU A 61 2.25 -1.05 -7.80
CA LEU A 61 1.70 -1.86 -6.70
C LEU A 61 0.74 -1.07 -5.80
N THR A 62 0.77 0.26 -5.81
CA THR A 62 0.07 1.08 -4.81
C THR A 62 -0.92 2.09 -5.37
N ASP A 63 -0.82 2.41 -6.66
CA ASP A 63 -1.66 3.41 -7.33
C ASP A 63 -2.92 2.74 -7.91
N GLU A 64 -4.07 3.38 -7.67
CA GLU A 64 -5.40 2.91 -8.06
C GLU A 64 -5.56 2.81 -9.58
N PHE A 65 -4.73 3.52 -10.35
CA PHE A 65 -4.69 3.39 -11.80
C PHE A 65 -4.24 2.00 -12.26
N TYR A 66 -3.39 1.32 -11.49
CA TYR A 66 -2.80 0.02 -11.85
C TYR A 66 -3.44 -1.16 -11.11
N VAL A 67 -3.96 -0.93 -9.91
CA VAL A 67 -4.52 -1.98 -9.05
C VAL A 67 -5.81 -1.52 -8.38
N GLU A 68 -6.81 -2.39 -8.32
CA GLU A 68 -8.09 -2.10 -7.63
C GLU A 68 -7.90 -1.87 -6.13
N ARG A 69 -6.88 -2.51 -5.54
CA ARG A 69 -6.52 -2.37 -4.13
C ARG A 69 -5.02 -2.14 -4.03
N ALA A 70 -4.64 -1.05 -3.35
CA ALA A 70 -3.25 -0.79 -3.04
C ALA A 70 -2.65 -1.97 -2.27
N SER A 71 -1.50 -2.45 -2.75
CA SER A 71 -0.73 -3.49 -2.08
C SER A 71 -0.36 -3.08 -0.66
N GLN A 72 -0.32 -4.05 0.24
CA GLN A 72 0.15 -3.89 1.61
C GLN A 72 1.67 -3.72 1.63
N LEU A 73 2.14 -2.59 1.09
CA LEU A 73 3.54 -2.28 0.84
C LEU A 73 3.89 -0.90 1.40
N VAL A 74 5.01 -0.81 2.09
CA VAL A 74 5.58 0.45 2.56
C VAL A 74 7.04 0.51 2.18
N LEU A 75 7.52 1.70 1.85
CA LEU A 75 8.92 1.95 1.57
C LEU A 75 9.43 3.05 2.51
N VAL A 76 10.51 2.75 3.22
CA VAL A 76 11.26 3.68 4.04
C VAL A 76 12.61 3.94 3.37
N TYR A 77 12.85 5.19 3.00
CA TYR A 77 14.10 5.65 2.44
C TYR A 77 15.13 5.90 3.55
N VAL A 78 16.27 5.24 3.43
CA VAL A 78 17.43 5.39 4.30
C VAL A 78 18.54 6.05 3.49
N SER A 79 18.74 7.34 3.72
CA SER A 79 19.74 8.13 3.00
C SER A 79 21.16 7.86 3.51
N ARG A 80 22.06 7.56 2.56
CA ARG A 80 23.53 7.60 2.74
C ARG A 80 24.15 8.85 2.13
N ASP A 81 23.35 9.91 1.97
CA ASP A 81 23.83 11.17 1.42
C ASP A 81 24.69 11.92 2.44
N GLU A 82 25.66 12.67 1.92
CA GLU A 82 26.54 13.53 2.74
C GLU A 82 25.84 14.80 3.22
N THR A 83 24.76 15.22 2.55
CA THR A 83 24.07 16.49 2.86
C THR A 83 22.55 16.33 2.79
N GLU A 84 21.82 17.11 3.60
CA GLU A 84 20.36 17.08 3.63
C GLU A 84 19.75 17.51 2.29
N GLU A 85 20.37 18.47 1.60
CA GLU A 85 19.87 18.98 0.33
C GLU A 85 19.83 17.89 -0.74
N LYS A 86 20.81 16.98 -0.74
CA LYS A 86 20.84 15.81 -1.63
C LYS A 86 19.68 14.87 -1.33
N GLN A 87 19.45 14.53 -0.06
CA GLN A 87 18.31 13.72 0.38
C GLN A 87 16.98 14.38 -0.02
N SER A 88 16.82 15.68 0.27
CA SER A 88 15.61 16.46 -0.02
C SER A 88 15.32 16.50 -1.52
N LYS A 89 16.33 16.77 -2.35
CA LYS A 89 16.19 16.82 -3.81
C LYS A 89 15.80 15.47 -4.39
N PHE A 90 16.35 14.38 -3.84
CA PHE A 90 15.97 13.02 -4.25
C PHE A 90 14.53 12.69 -3.87
N LEU A 91 14.13 12.96 -2.62
CA LEU A 91 12.77 12.68 -2.15
C LEU A 91 11.70 13.46 -2.94
N LYS A 92 12.00 14.69 -3.37
CA LYS A 92 11.10 15.48 -4.24
C LYS A 92 10.75 14.81 -5.57
N THR A 93 11.56 13.88 -6.08
CA THR A 93 11.27 13.14 -7.32
C THR A 93 10.55 11.81 -7.08
N MET A 94 10.31 11.47 -5.81
CA MET A 94 9.73 10.21 -5.37
C MET A 94 8.25 10.35 -4.99
N PRO A 95 7.49 9.24 -4.93
CA PRO A 95 6.07 9.25 -4.58
C PRO A 95 5.84 9.79 -3.17
N ARG A 96 4.69 10.45 -2.96
CA ARG A 96 4.35 11.06 -1.67
C ARG A 96 4.10 10.07 -0.53
N ARG A 97 3.79 8.82 -0.89
CA ARG A 97 3.54 7.72 0.06
C ARG A 97 4.83 7.12 0.63
N TRP A 98 6.00 7.53 0.14
CA TRP A 98 7.27 7.08 0.70
C TRP A 98 7.49 7.71 2.06
N LEU A 99 8.08 6.92 2.95
CA LEU A 99 8.56 7.36 4.24
C LEU A 99 10.08 7.56 4.14
N SER A 100 10.64 8.36 5.04
CA SER A 100 12.08 8.58 5.12
C SER A 100 12.51 8.84 6.55
N LEU A 101 13.74 8.48 6.87
CA LEU A 101 14.34 8.88 8.15
C LEU A 101 14.83 10.33 8.08
N PRO A 102 14.75 11.10 9.19
CA PRO A 102 15.40 12.39 9.30
C PRO A 102 16.89 12.31 8.92
N PHE A 103 17.42 13.39 8.34
CA PHE A 103 18.80 13.37 7.85
C PHE A 103 19.84 13.18 8.96
N GLU A 104 19.58 13.68 10.16
CA GLU A 104 20.52 13.58 11.29
C GLU A 104 20.31 12.34 12.17
N ASP A 105 19.38 11.44 11.80
CA ASP A 105 19.07 10.26 12.63
C ASP A 105 20.18 9.20 12.56
N GLU A 106 20.78 8.89 13.71
CA GLU A 106 21.81 7.85 13.87
C GLU A 106 21.27 6.45 13.57
N PHE A 107 19.95 6.25 13.65
CA PHE A 107 19.30 4.98 13.36
C PHE A 107 19.57 4.48 11.94
N LYS A 108 19.89 5.39 11.01
CA LYS A 108 20.32 5.02 9.65
C LYS A 108 21.55 4.10 9.66
N ARG A 109 22.54 4.39 10.52
CA ARG A 109 23.76 3.58 10.66
C ARG A 109 23.47 2.25 11.37
N GLU A 110 22.57 2.27 12.35
CA GLU A 110 22.13 1.05 13.04
C GLU A 110 21.45 0.08 12.07
N LEU A 111 20.56 0.58 11.21
CA LEU A 111 19.90 -0.22 10.17
C LEU A 111 20.89 -0.81 9.17
N GLU A 112 21.88 -0.03 8.70
CA GLU A 112 22.92 -0.53 7.80
C GLU A 112 23.70 -1.69 8.40
N GLN A 113 24.09 -1.58 9.67
CA GLN A 113 24.82 -2.64 10.38
C GLN A 113 23.94 -3.85 10.64
N ARG A 114 22.71 -3.62 11.13
CA ARG A 114 21.75 -4.68 11.48
C ARG A 114 21.40 -5.57 10.28
N PHE A 115 21.29 -4.98 9.09
CA PHE A 115 20.98 -5.71 7.86
C PHE A 115 22.19 -5.98 6.97
N ALA A 116 23.41 -5.78 7.49
CA ALA A 116 24.67 -6.05 6.80
C ALA A 116 24.76 -5.41 5.39
N VAL A 117 24.30 -4.17 5.25
CA VAL A 117 24.27 -3.46 3.96
C VAL A 117 25.66 -2.93 3.63
N ALA A 118 26.41 -3.71 2.84
CA ALA A 118 27.78 -3.35 2.45
C ALA A 118 27.84 -2.26 1.37
N ALA A 119 26.90 -2.26 0.41
CA ALA A 119 26.92 -1.38 -0.74
C ALA A 119 25.52 -0.88 -1.11
N VAL A 120 25.46 0.29 -1.76
CA VAL A 120 24.22 0.88 -2.29
C VAL A 120 24.21 0.87 -3.82
N PRO A 121 23.05 0.71 -4.49
CA PRO A 121 21.70 0.58 -3.91
C PRO A 121 21.46 -0.79 -3.26
N ALA A 122 20.72 -0.81 -2.15
CA ALA A 122 20.23 -2.04 -1.53
C ALA A 122 18.77 -1.87 -1.09
N VAL A 123 17.98 -2.93 -1.25
CA VAL A 123 16.59 -2.98 -0.80
C VAL A 123 16.43 -4.19 0.10
N VAL A 124 16.26 -3.96 1.40
CA VAL A 124 15.95 -5.03 2.35
C VAL A 124 14.44 -5.15 2.46
N VAL A 125 13.92 -6.37 2.31
CA VAL A 125 12.48 -6.66 2.37
C VAL A 125 12.18 -7.34 3.71
N LEU A 126 11.24 -6.76 4.46
CA LEU A 126 10.85 -7.24 5.79
C LEU A 126 9.38 -7.64 5.84
N THR A 127 9.09 -8.70 6.59
CA THR A 127 7.74 -9.14 6.95
C THR A 127 7.09 -8.19 7.96
N PRO A 128 5.75 -8.19 8.11
CA PRO A 128 5.03 -7.49 9.20
C PRO A 128 5.55 -7.79 10.61
N SER A 129 6.13 -8.97 10.85
CA SER A 129 6.78 -9.31 12.13
C SER A 129 8.11 -8.55 12.31
N GLY A 130 8.79 -8.18 11.22
CA GLY A 130 10.11 -7.55 11.20
C GLY A 130 11.25 -8.50 10.82
N GLU A 131 10.92 -9.69 10.34
CA GLU A 131 11.87 -10.69 9.85
C GLU A 131 12.28 -10.39 8.40
N VAL A 132 13.47 -10.82 8.01
CA VAL A 132 14.02 -10.54 6.68
C VAL A 132 13.52 -11.60 5.69
N ILE A 133 12.81 -11.15 4.65
CA ILE A 133 12.44 -11.97 3.49
C ILE A 133 13.61 -11.99 2.50
N ALA A 134 14.16 -10.82 2.19
CA ALA A 134 15.26 -10.67 1.25
C ALA A 134 16.25 -9.60 1.76
N GLY A 135 17.53 -9.97 1.87
CA GLY A 135 18.59 -9.06 2.32
C GLY A 135 19.01 -8.03 1.26
N ASN A 136 18.82 -8.33 -0.03
CA ASN A 136 18.96 -7.35 -1.10
C ASN A 136 18.12 -7.73 -2.33
N ALA A 137 16.96 -7.09 -2.48
CA ALA A 137 15.99 -7.35 -3.54
C ALA A 137 16.24 -6.55 -4.84
N VAL A 138 17.34 -5.80 -4.97
CA VAL A 138 17.58 -4.95 -6.16
C VAL A 138 17.53 -5.73 -7.47
N GLU A 139 18.22 -6.87 -7.54
CA GLU A 139 18.24 -7.70 -8.75
C GLU A 139 16.92 -8.44 -8.98
N GLU A 140 16.22 -8.81 -7.90
CA GLU A 140 14.89 -9.42 -7.98
C GLU A 140 13.87 -8.45 -8.58
N ILE A 141 13.84 -7.20 -8.09
CA ILE A 141 12.98 -6.13 -8.62
C ILE A 141 13.35 -5.82 -10.08
N ARG A 142 14.64 -5.78 -10.43
CA ARG A 142 15.08 -5.54 -11.81
C ARG A 142 14.62 -6.63 -12.78
N ARG A 143 14.67 -7.89 -12.36
CA ARG A 143 14.36 -9.03 -13.22
C ARG A 143 12.87 -9.35 -13.29
N ALA A 144 12.19 -9.38 -12.15
CA ALA A 144 10.80 -9.81 -12.05
C ALA A 144 9.80 -8.64 -12.00
N GLY A 145 10.27 -7.42 -11.71
CA GLY A 145 9.39 -6.26 -11.58
C GLY A 145 8.32 -6.49 -10.50
N PRO A 146 7.08 -5.98 -10.69
CA PRO A 146 5.99 -6.15 -9.72
C PRO A 146 5.63 -7.61 -9.39
N ALA A 147 6.02 -8.58 -10.22
CA ALA A 147 5.67 -9.99 -9.99
C ALA A 147 6.36 -10.59 -8.76
N CYS A 148 7.55 -10.11 -8.38
CA CYS A 148 8.24 -10.61 -7.18
C CYS A 148 7.48 -10.30 -5.88
N PHE A 149 6.62 -9.29 -5.90
CA PHE A 149 5.86 -8.90 -4.73
C PHE A 149 4.94 -10.03 -4.25
N ARG A 150 4.40 -10.86 -5.16
CA ARG A 150 3.55 -12.01 -4.76
C ARG A 150 4.31 -12.99 -3.87
N SER A 151 5.55 -13.32 -4.24
CA SER A 151 6.40 -14.20 -3.44
C SER A 151 6.68 -13.62 -2.05
N TRP A 152 6.85 -12.30 -1.94
CA TRP A 152 7.04 -11.65 -0.65
C TRP A 152 5.75 -11.59 0.17
N GLN A 153 4.58 -11.45 -0.45
CA GLN A 153 3.30 -11.52 0.24
C GLN A 153 3.06 -12.92 0.83
N GLU A 154 3.34 -13.96 0.06
CA GLU A 154 3.26 -15.35 0.50
C GLU A 154 4.23 -15.61 1.66
N ALA A 155 5.48 -15.19 1.53
CA ALA A 155 6.50 -15.34 2.57
C ALA A 155 6.20 -14.53 3.84
N ALA A 156 5.50 -13.40 3.69
CA ALA A 156 5.05 -12.58 4.83
C ALA A 156 3.82 -13.17 5.55
N GLU A 157 3.31 -14.32 5.09
CA GLU A 157 2.03 -14.89 5.51
C GLU A 157 0.91 -13.84 5.55
N LEU A 158 1.00 -12.86 4.65
CA LEU A 158 -0.07 -11.92 4.41
C LEU A 158 -1.15 -12.68 3.66
N LEU A 159 -1.89 -13.49 4.42
CA LEU A 159 -3.13 -14.08 3.96
C LEU A 159 -3.98 -12.92 3.48
N ASP A 160 -4.26 -12.91 2.18
CA ASP A 160 -5.31 -12.05 1.67
C ASP A 160 -6.57 -12.42 2.45
N ARG A 161 -6.96 -11.55 3.38
CA ARG A 161 -8.20 -11.70 4.14
C ARG A 161 -9.42 -11.41 3.26
N SER A 162 -9.26 -11.46 1.93
CA SER A 162 -10.31 -11.88 1.03
C SER A 162 -10.71 -13.34 1.33
N PHE A 163 -11.38 -13.52 2.46
CA PHE A 163 -12.65 -14.21 2.35
C PHE A 163 -13.49 -13.34 1.42
N LEU A 164 -13.31 -13.50 0.10
CA LEU A 164 -14.49 -13.48 -0.72
C LEU A 164 -15.33 -14.61 -0.09
N PRO A 165 -16.50 -14.35 0.53
CA PRO A 165 -17.52 -15.37 0.41
C PRO A 165 -17.51 -15.66 -1.09
N ALA A 166 -17.29 -16.93 -1.48
CA ALA A 166 -17.40 -17.34 -2.86
C ALA A 166 -18.55 -16.52 -3.41
N GLU A 167 -18.31 -15.65 -4.39
CA GLU A 167 -19.42 -14.94 -5.02
C GLU A 167 -20.33 -16.09 -5.40
N ASP A 168 -21.44 -16.22 -4.66
CA ASP A 168 -22.40 -17.24 -4.94
C ASP A 168 -22.75 -16.90 -6.38
N PHE A 169 -22.27 -17.74 -7.30
CA PHE A 169 -22.80 -17.84 -8.65
C PHE A 169 -24.25 -18.39 -8.55
N ASP A 170 -24.99 -18.07 -7.49
CA ASP A 170 -26.43 -18.05 -7.49
C ASP A 170 -26.82 -16.88 -8.37
N GLU A 171 -27.00 -17.25 -9.64
CA GLU A 171 -28.18 -16.91 -10.40
C GLU A 171 -28.67 -15.49 -10.14
N ARG A 172 -28.38 -14.59 -11.10
CA ARG A 172 -29.22 -13.43 -11.40
C ARG A 172 -30.64 -13.75 -10.92
N PRO A 173 -31.21 -13.06 -9.92
CA PRO A 173 -32.50 -13.46 -9.37
C PRO A 173 -33.45 -13.52 -10.56
N ARG A 174 -33.90 -14.74 -10.89
CA ARG A 174 -34.88 -14.95 -11.95
C ARG A 174 -36.06 -14.12 -11.50
N ARG A 175 -36.21 -12.92 -12.09
CA ARG A 175 -37.37 -12.06 -11.87
C ARG A 175 -38.57 -12.96 -12.04
N SER A 176 -39.32 -13.16 -10.97
CA SER A 176 -40.44 -14.08 -10.98
C SER A 176 -41.32 -13.75 -12.17
N LEU A 177 -41.65 -14.73 -13.00
CA LEU A 177 -42.55 -14.57 -14.15
C LEU A 177 -43.91 -13.95 -13.76
N THR A 178 -44.22 -13.94 -12.46
CA THR A 178 -45.43 -13.36 -11.89
C THR A 178 -45.28 -11.89 -11.46
N GLU A 179 -44.10 -11.26 -11.54
CA GLU A 179 -43.91 -9.82 -11.29
C GLU A 179 -44.89 -8.92 -12.07
N PRO A 180 -45.12 -9.10 -13.39
CA PRO A 180 -46.09 -8.28 -14.10
C PRO A 180 -47.52 -8.47 -13.59
N ILE A 181 -47.91 -9.69 -13.19
CA ILE A 181 -49.25 -9.99 -12.65
C ILE A 181 -49.41 -9.37 -11.26
N ARG A 182 -48.36 -9.41 -10.43
CA ARG A 182 -48.36 -8.82 -9.09
C ARG A 182 -48.50 -7.30 -9.15
N ARG A 183 -47.86 -6.63 -10.11
CA ARG A 183 -48.03 -5.19 -10.35
C ARG A 183 -49.42 -4.80 -10.84
N LEU A 184 -50.09 -5.66 -11.62
CA LEU A 184 -51.48 -5.46 -12.04
C LEU A 184 -52.45 -5.57 -10.86
N LYS A 185 -52.26 -6.55 -9.97
CA LYS A 185 -53.09 -6.71 -8.76
C LYS A 185 -53.03 -5.48 -7.84
N TYR A 186 -51.83 -4.93 -7.60
CA TYR A 186 -51.67 -3.72 -6.77
C TYR A 186 -52.19 -2.44 -7.45
N LYS A 187 -52.24 -2.40 -8.78
CA LYS A 187 -52.81 -1.26 -9.53
C LYS A 187 -54.35 -1.28 -9.58
N LEU A 188 -54.96 -2.46 -9.49
CA LEU A 188 -56.42 -2.62 -9.41
C LEU A 188 -56.96 -2.19 -8.05
N ASN A 189 -56.36 -2.67 -6.95
CA ASN A 189 -56.76 -2.24 -5.59
C ASN A 189 -56.67 -0.71 -5.40
N LYS A 190 -55.63 -0.08 -5.97
CA LYS A 190 -55.46 1.38 -5.85
C LYS A 190 -56.46 2.19 -6.67
N LYS A 191 -57.08 1.60 -7.69
CA LYS A 191 -58.16 2.22 -8.48
C LYS A 191 -59.52 2.02 -7.82
N GLU A 192 -59.80 0.83 -7.28
CA GLU A 192 -61.04 0.56 -6.53
C GLU A 192 -61.14 1.46 -5.28
N GLU A 193 -60.04 1.66 -4.54
CA GLU A 193 -60.00 2.57 -3.39
C GLU A 193 -60.15 4.06 -3.76
N GLN A 194 -59.88 4.44 -5.01
CA GLN A 194 -60.05 5.82 -5.50
C GLN A 194 -61.46 6.08 -6.05
N GLU A 195 -62.12 5.07 -6.64
CA GLU A 195 -63.51 5.18 -7.09
C GLU A 195 -64.51 5.18 -5.91
N GLU A 196 -64.26 4.43 -4.83
CA GLU A 196 -65.09 4.49 -3.60
C GLU A 196 -64.96 5.81 -2.82
N ALA A 197 -63.88 6.57 -3.03
CA ALA A 197 -63.62 7.84 -2.32
C ALA A 197 -64.20 9.08 -3.02
N ASP A 198 -64.58 8.98 -4.30
CA ASP A 198 -65.03 10.11 -5.14
C ASP A 198 -66.54 10.04 -5.47
N GLU A 199 -67.30 9.12 -4.87
CA GLU A 199 -68.76 9.04 -5.05
C GLU A 199 -69.48 9.98 -4.06
N PRO A 200 -70.16 11.06 -4.52
CA PRO A 200 -70.87 11.98 -3.63
C PRO A 200 -72.18 11.33 -3.14
N ARG A 201 -72.44 11.45 -1.83
CA ARG A 201 -73.73 11.10 -1.20
C ARG A 201 -74.89 11.94 -1.72
#